data_AF-A0A1I5SHE5-F1
#
_entry.id   AF-A0A1I5SHE5-F1
#
_cell.length_a   1.000
_cell.length_b   1.000
_cell.length_c   1.000
_cell.angle_alpha   90.00
_cell.angle_beta   90.00
_cell.angle_gamma   90.00
#
_symmetry.space_group_name_H-M   'P 1'
#
loop_
_entity.id
_entity.type
_entity.pdbx_description
1 polymer ?
#
loop_
_entity_poly.entity_id
_entity_poly.type
_entity_poly.pdbx_seq_one_letter_code
_entity_poly.pdbx_strand_id
1 'polypeptide(L)'
;MDDIEILEKLDKGQIDFNEAFTLMKRNRETVKTTKGRFLKVNIKDGERRFPIVIPLFLINTGFSLGKAIVRLIPKDKRDGKLEEACKILDKIERRDIKRLVDALRRCRSYPLVRVEDGNTLVDISII
;
A
#
# COMPACT_ATOMS: atom_id res chain seq x y z
N MET A 1 -31.01 -10.04 -5.65
CA MET A 1 -30.70 -11.36 -5.10
C MET A 1 -29.46 -11.18 -4.27
N ASP A 2 -29.51 -11.35 -2.96
CA ASP A 2 -28.33 -11.15 -2.11
C ASP A 2 -27.42 -12.40 -2.13
N ASP A 3 -26.23 -12.30 -1.54
CA ASP A 3 -25.25 -13.40 -1.53
C ASP A 3 -25.75 -14.62 -0.73
N ILE A 4 -26.62 -14.42 0.26
CA ILE A 4 -27.21 -15.49 1.07
C ILE A 4 -28.24 -16.26 0.23
N GLU A 5 -29.07 -15.55 -0.52
CA GLU A 5 -30.07 -16.10 -1.42
C GLU A 5 -29.43 -16.90 -2.58
N ILE A 6 -28.25 -16.49 -3.06
CA ILE A 6 -27.46 -17.27 -4.02
C ILE A 6 -26.97 -18.58 -3.39
N LEU A 7 -26.43 -18.52 -2.19
CA LEU A 7 -25.92 -19.70 -1.49
C LEU A 7 -27.03 -20.69 -1.15
N GLU A 8 -28.21 -20.21 -0.74
CA GLU A 8 -29.37 -21.07 -0.52
C GLU A 8 -29.84 -21.78 -1.80
N LYS A 9 -29.80 -21.09 -2.95
CA LYS A 9 -30.17 -21.70 -4.24
C LYS A 9 -29.14 -22.74 -4.68
N LEU A 10 -27.86 -22.49 -4.42
CA LEU A 10 -26.79 -23.46 -4.70
C LEU A 10 -26.92 -24.70 -3.81
N ASP A 11 -27.19 -24.53 -2.51
CA ASP A 11 -27.39 -25.63 -1.55
C ASP A 11 -28.62 -26.49 -1.90
N LYS A 12 -29.69 -25.85 -2.37
CA LYS A 12 -30.90 -26.52 -2.87
C LYS A 12 -30.72 -27.13 -4.28
N GLY A 13 -29.55 -27.00 -4.90
CA GLY A 13 -29.26 -27.49 -6.26
C GLY A 13 -30.06 -26.81 -7.37
N GLN A 14 -30.61 -25.61 -7.11
CA GLN A 14 -31.42 -24.84 -8.06
C GLN A 14 -30.58 -24.09 -9.09
N ILE A 15 -29.30 -23.85 -8.77
CA ILE A 15 -28.30 -23.24 -9.64
C ILE A 15 -27.02 -24.06 -9.54
N ASP A 16 -26.23 -24.06 -10.61
CA ASP A 16 -24.90 -24.69 -10.59
C ASP A 16 -23.83 -23.75 -10.01
N PHE A 17 -22.64 -24.30 -9.75
CA PHE A 17 -21.51 -23.55 -9.20
C PHE A 17 -21.10 -22.36 -10.08
N ASN A 18 -21.11 -22.51 -11.41
CA ASN A 18 -20.68 -21.47 -12.34
C ASN A 18 -21.70 -20.33 -12.39
N GLU A 19 -22.99 -20.66 -12.32
CA GLU A 19 -24.09 -19.73 -12.24
C GLU A 19 -24.06 -18.96 -10.91
N ALA A 20 -23.93 -19.68 -9.78
CA ALA A 20 -23.74 -19.07 -8.46
C ALA A 20 -22.51 -18.14 -8.44
N PHE A 21 -21.37 -18.58 -8.96
CA PHE A 21 -20.15 -17.78 -9.03
C PHE A 21 -20.34 -16.52 -9.87
N THR A 22 -21.03 -16.61 -11.00
CA THR A 22 -21.32 -15.47 -11.87
C THR A 22 -22.25 -14.47 -11.20
N LEU A 23 -23.29 -14.95 -10.51
CA LEU A 23 -24.24 -14.11 -9.77
C LEU A 23 -23.55 -13.40 -8.59
N MET A 24 -22.72 -14.11 -7.81
CA MET A 24 -21.96 -13.50 -6.71
C MET A 24 -20.92 -12.49 -7.23
N LYS A 25 -20.27 -12.78 -8.35
CA LYS A 25 -19.33 -11.85 -9.00
C LYS A 25 -20.04 -10.60 -9.52
N ARG A 26 -21.30 -10.72 -9.97
CA ARG A 26 -22.14 -9.61 -10.43
C ARG A 26 -22.68 -8.78 -9.26
N ASN A 27 -23.06 -9.43 -8.15
CA ASN A 27 -23.44 -8.77 -6.89
C ASN A 27 -22.29 -8.03 -6.22
N ARG A 28 -21.06 -8.51 -6.42
CA ARG A 28 -19.84 -7.74 -6.20
C ARG A 28 -19.65 -6.61 -7.21
N GLU A 29 -20.76 -6.03 -7.70
CA GLU A 29 -20.78 -4.72 -8.34
C GLU A 29 -19.83 -3.84 -7.55
N THR A 30 -18.82 -3.36 -8.25
CA THR A 30 -17.63 -2.72 -7.69
C THR A 30 -18.07 -1.73 -6.64
N VAL A 31 -18.04 -2.14 -5.37
CA VAL A 31 -17.96 -1.19 -4.27
C VAL A 31 -16.74 -0.39 -4.68
N LYS A 32 -16.95 0.85 -5.14
CA LYS A 32 -15.86 1.77 -5.47
C LYS A 32 -15.20 2.03 -4.13
N THR A 33 -14.38 1.09 -3.68
CA THR A 33 -13.54 1.22 -2.51
C THR A 33 -12.71 2.44 -2.83
N THR A 34 -12.99 3.54 -2.13
CA THR A 34 -12.22 4.77 -2.23
C THR A 34 -10.77 4.37 -1.97
N LYS A 35 -10.00 4.22 -3.05
CA LYS A 35 -8.62 3.75 -2.94
C LYS A 35 -7.87 4.80 -2.15
N GLY A 36 -7.06 4.37 -1.18
CA GLY A 36 -6.04 5.25 -0.61
C GLY A 36 -5.21 5.80 -1.76
N ARG A 37 -5.07 7.11 -1.84
CA ARG A 37 -4.32 7.78 -2.91
C ARG A 37 -3.06 8.41 -2.37
N PHE A 38 -3.04 8.77 -1.08
CA PHE A 38 -1.95 9.51 -0.49
C PHE A 38 -1.48 8.87 0.81
N LEU A 39 -0.19 8.99 1.06
CA LEU A 39 0.43 8.83 2.36
C LEU A 39 0.45 10.22 3.00
N LYS A 40 -0.25 10.38 4.12
CA LYS A 40 -0.23 11.57 4.96
C LYS A 40 0.74 11.32 6.10
N VAL A 41 1.68 12.24 6.29
CA VAL A 41 2.58 12.30 7.45
C VAL A 41 2.32 13.63 8.12
N ASN A 42 1.88 13.62 9.37
CA ASN A 42 1.62 14.81 10.15
C ASN A 42 2.56 14.81 11.36
N ILE A 43 3.49 15.75 11.36
CA ILE A 43 4.41 15.95 12.47
C ILE A 43 4.01 17.22 13.19
N LYS A 44 3.74 17.12 14.49
CA LYS A 44 3.48 18.26 15.38
C LYS A 44 4.54 18.27 16.46
N ASP A 45 5.07 19.45 16.76
CA ASP A 45 6.02 19.70 17.85
C ASP A 45 5.63 21.03 18.51
N GLY A 46 4.92 20.94 19.63
CA GLY A 46 4.31 22.11 20.28
C GLY A 46 3.28 22.80 19.37
N GLU A 47 3.52 24.05 19.03
CA GLU A 47 2.69 24.81 18.10
C GLU A 47 3.03 24.57 16.63
N ARG A 48 4.22 24.03 16.33
CA ARG A 48 4.67 23.82 14.95
C ARG A 48 3.98 22.59 14.37
N ARG A 49 3.54 22.68 13.12
CA ARG A 49 2.90 21.59 12.37
C ARG A 49 3.51 21.47 10.98
N PHE A 50 3.88 20.25 10.62
CA PHE A 50 4.47 19.91 9.32
C PHE A 50 3.65 18.77 8.68
N PRO A 51 2.59 19.10 7.93
CA PRO A 51 1.85 18.12 7.16
C PRO A 51 2.55 17.86 5.81
N ILE A 52 2.83 16.59 5.53
CA ILE A 52 3.36 16.12 4.26
C ILE A 52 2.34 15.15 3.65
N VAL A 53 1.98 15.36 2.39
CA VAL A 53 1.04 14.51 1.65
C VAL A 53 1.71 14.03 0.37
N ILE A 54 1.91 12.71 0.27
CA ILE A 54 2.66 12.08 -0.82
C ILE A 54 1.74 11.13 -1.59
N PRO A 55 1.52 11.32 -2.89
CA PRO A 55 0.81 10.34 -3.70
C PRO A 55 1.46 8.95 -3.63
N LEU A 56 0.69 7.91 -3.33
CA LEU A 56 1.22 6.55 -3.10
C LEU A 56 1.98 5.97 -4.30
N PHE A 57 1.61 6.38 -5.53
CA PHE A 57 2.31 5.93 -6.72
C PHE A 57 3.78 6.38 -6.74
N LEU A 58 4.12 7.47 -6.04
CA LEU A 58 5.50 7.97 -5.95
C LEU A 58 6.39 7.07 -5.11
N ILE A 59 5.85 6.23 -4.22
CA ILE A 59 6.67 5.29 -3.43
C ILE A 59 7.41 4.34 -4.36
N ASN A 60 6.70 3.78 -5.36
CA ASN A 60 7.31 2.87 -6.33
C ASN A 60 8.34 3.58 -7.22
N THR A 61 8.03 4.81 -7.68
CA THR A 61 8.93 5.61 -8.51
C THR A 61 10.17 6.04 -7.72
N GLY A 62 9.98 6.55 -6.51
CA GLY A 62 11.05 6.99 -5.62
C GLY A 62 11.98 5.84 -5.22
N PHE A 63 11.45 4.66 -4.91
CA PHE A 63 12.26 3.47 -4.65
C PHE A 63 13.08 3.07 -5.89
N SER A 64 12.45 3.07 -7.07
CA SER A 64 13.15 2.71 -8.33
C SER A 64 14.27 3.70 -8.66
N LEU A 65 14.01 5.00 -8.50
CA LEU A 65 15.01 6.07 -8.70
C LEU A 65 16.14 5.97 -7.68
N GLY A 66 15.83 5.81 -6.39
CA GLY A 66 16.83 5.65 -5.34
C GLY A 66 17.74 4.45 -5.60
N LYS A 67 17.16 3.30 -5.98
CA LYS A 67 17.92 2.11 -6.36
C LYS A 67 18.81 2.35 -7.59
N ALA A 68 18.32 3.09 -8.59
CA ALA A 68 19.11 3.43 -9.77
C ALA A 68 20.28 4.37 -9.43
N ILE A 69 20.04 5.42 -8.63
CA ILE A 69 21.06 6.37 -8.20
C ILE A 69 22.17 5.65 -7.41
N VAL A 70 21.79 4.79 -6.46
CA VAL A 70 22.75 4.01 -5.67
C VAL A 70 23.60 3.10 -6.56
N ARG A 71 23.01 2.54 -7.63
CA ARG A 71 23.75 1.71 -8.60
C ARG A 71 24.74 2.49 -9.46
N LEU A 72 24.49 3.77 -9.72
CA LEU A 72 25.40 4.64 -10.48
C LEU A 72 26.68 4.97 -9.71
N ILE A 73 26.69 4.80 -8.38
CA ILE A 73 27.88 5.03 -7.56
C ILE A 73 28.93 3.98 -7.92
N PRO A 74 30.13 4.36 -8.40
CA PRO A 74 31.21 3.44 -8.74
C PRO A 74 31.61 2.55 -7.56
N LYS A 75 31.88 1.26 -7.80
CA LYS A 75 32.19 0.29 -6.74
C LYS A 75 33.40 0.69 -5.89
N ASP A 76 34.40 1.30 -6.52
CA ASP A 76 35.61 1.87 -5.91
C ASP A 76 35.34 3.04 -4.96
N LYS A 77 34.18 3.69 -5.08
CA LYS A 77 33.73 4.79 -4.21
C LYS A 77 32.70 4.35 -3.16
N ARG A 78 32.36 3.06 -3.10
CA ARG A 78 31.44 2.53 -2.10
C ARG A 78 32.22 2.16 -0.86
N ASP A 79 31.85 2.72 0.28
CA ASP A 79 32.28 2.18 1.56
C ASP A 79 31.57 0.85 1.85
N GLY A 80 32.04 0.13 2.87
CA GLY A 80 31.46 -1.18 3.24
C GLY A 80 29.98 -1.13 3.62
N LYS A 81 29.50 0.00 4.18
CA LYS A 81 28.09 0.17 4.57
C LYS A 81 27.21 0.37 3.34
N LEU A 82 27.66 1.16 2.38
CA LEU A 82 26.96 1.41 1.13
C LEU A 82 26.92 0.12 0.29
N GLU A 83 27.98 -0.68 0.29
CA GLU A 83 27.97 -1.99 -0.38
C GLU A 83 26.95 -2.95 0.25
N GLU A 84 26.86 -3.00 1.58
CA GLU A 84 25.85 -3.78 2.28
C GLU A 84 24.42 -3.31 1.95
N ALA A 85 24.20 -1.99 1.98
CA ALA A 85 22.92 -1.40 1.59
C ALA A 85 22.56 -1.74 0.13
N CYS A 86 23.53 -1.73 -0.79
CA CYS A 86 23.31 -2.17 -2.18
C CYS A 86 22.86 -3.63 -2.25
N LYS A 87 23.51 -4.53 -1.50
CA LYS A 87 23.16 -5.96 -1.46
C LYS A 87 21.74 -6.16 -0.95
N ILE A 88 21.31 -5.40 0.06
CA ILE A 88 19.94 -5.44 0.59
C ILE A 88 18.95 -4.91 -0.45
N LEU A 89 19.23 -3.74 -1.03
CA LEU A 89 18.37 -3.12 -2.04
C LEU A 89 18.22 -4.00 -3.28
N ASP A 90 19.26 -4.74 -3.67
CA ASP A 90 19.21 -5.64 -4.82
C ASP A 90 18.29 -6.84 -4.61
N LYS A 91 18.14 -7.33 -3.37
CA LYS A 91 17.19 -8.39 -3.00
C LYS A 91 15.72 -7.96 -3.10
N ILE A 92 15.45 -6.66 -3.05
CA ILE A 92 14.08 -6.13 -3.13
C ILE A 92 13.70 -5.95 -4.60
N GLU A 93 12.75 -6.76 -5.10
CA GLU A 93 12.24 -6.59 -6.45
C GLU A 93 11.28 -5.40 -6.55
N ARG A 94 11.29 -4.72 -7.70
CA ARG A 94 10.31 -3.66 -8.00
C ARG A 94 8.86 -4.18 -7.90
N ARG A 95 8.63 -5.46 -8.21
CA ARG A 95 7.32 -6.10 -8.14
C ARG A 95 6.80 -6.17 -6.70
N ASP A 96 7.68 -6.35 -5.72
CA ASP A 96 7.30 -6.42 -4.31
C ASP A 96 6.86 -5.05 -3.80
N ILE A 97 7.60 -4.00 -4.14
CA ILE A 97 7.21 -2.62 -3.81
C ILE A 97 5.90 -2.24 -4.48
N LYS A 98 5.70 -2.62 -5.75
CA LYS A 98 4.43 -2.40 -6.43
C LYS A 98 3.27 -3.10 -5.71
N ARG A 99 3.45 -4.36 -5.30
CA ARG A 99 2.45 -5.12 -4.53
C ARG A 99 2.13 -4.46 -3.20
N LEU A 100 3.15 -3.96 -2.49
CA LEU A 100 2.98 -3.19 -1.26
C LEU A 100 2.13 -1.93 -1.50
N VAL A 101 2.46 -1.14 -2.51
CA VAL A 101 1.70 0.08 -2.86
C VAL A 101 0.27 -0.28 -3.24
N ASP A 102 0.06 -1.34 -4.03
CA ASP A 102 -1.27 -1.79 -4.42
C ASP A 102 -2.09 -2.28 -3.22
N ALA A 103 -1.46 -2.93 -2.23
CA ALA A 103 -2.09 -3.30 -0.97
C ALA A 103 -2.50 -2.06 -0.16
N LEU A 104 -1.60 -1.10 0.02
CA LEU A 104 -1.89 0.16 0.73
C LEU A 104 -3.04 0.93 0.05
N ARG A 105 -3.09 0.98 -1.29
CA ARG A 105 -4.19 1.62 -2.02
C ARG A 105 -5.54 0.93 -1.79
N ARG A 106 -5.56 -0.36 -1.49
CA ARG A 106 -6.81 -1.11 -1.24
C ARG A 106 -7.36 -0.90 0.17
N CYS A 107 -6.54 -0.47 1.13
CA CYS A 107 -6.91 -0.34 2.55
C CYS A 107 -7.83 0.86 2.89
N ARG A 108 -8.26 1.69 1.92
CA ARG A 108 -8.90 3.00 2.18
C ARG A 108 -8.03 3.87 3.11
N SER A 109 -8.65 4.75 3.90
CA SER A 109 -7.96 5.48 4.97
C SER A 109 -7.52 4.49 6.05
N TYR A 110 -6.22 4.44 6.34
CA TYR A 110 -5.66 3.47 7.26
C TYR A 110 -4.54 4.08 8.12
N PRO A 111 -4.64 4.03 9.46
CA PRO A 111 -3.57 4.50 10.34
C PRO A 111 -2.40 3.51 10.29
N LEU A 112 -1.19 4.01 10.01
CA LEU A 112 0.02 3.18 9.96
C LEU A 112 0.82 3.30 11.25
N VAL A 113 1.16 4.53 11.63
CA VAL A 113 2.00 4.83 12.79
C VAL A 113 1.43 6.04 13.50
N ARG A 114 1.29 5.96 14.81
CA ARG A 114 1.00 7.10 15.66
C ARG A 114 1.90 7.05 16.88
N VAL A 115 2.77 8.05 17.02
CA VAL A 115 3.68 8.19 18.15
C VAL A 115 3.42 9.53 18.80
N GLU A 116 3.23 9.52 20.12
CA GLU A 116 3.01 10.70 20.94
C GLU A 116 4.07 10.71 22.05
N ASP A 117 4.78 11.83 22.19
CA ASP A 117 5.73 12.08 23.28
C ASP A 117 5.66 13.55 23.72
N GLY A 118 5.04 13.77 24.87
CA GLY A 118 4.74 15.11 25.38
C GLY A 118 3.95 15.96 24.38
N ASN A 119 4.60 17.01 23.86
CA ASN A 119 4.02 17.92 22.85
C ASN A 119 4.31 17.51 21.41
N THR A 120 4.97 16.38 21.20
CA THR A 120 5.33 15.85 19.88
C THR A 120 4.33 14.78 19.46
N LEU A 121 3.80 14.89 18.25
CA LEU A 121 2.97 13.87 17.60
C LEU A 121 3.49 13.58 16.21
N VAL A 122 3.72 12.32 15.90
CA VAL A 122 3.96 11.83 14.53
C VAL A 122 2.82 10.89 14.17
N ASP A 123 2.00 11.31 13.21
CA ASP A 123 0.88 10.54 12.69
C ASP A 123 1.09 10.26 11.19
N ILE A 124 1.22 8.98 10.85
CA ILE A 124 1.36 8.50 9.48
C ILE A 124 0.13 7.66 9.14
N SER A 125 -0.58 8.06 8.09
CA SER A 125 -1.79 7.38 7.62
C SER A 125 -1.85 7.33 6.10
N ILE A 126 -2.58 6.35 5.58
CA ILE A 126 -3.07 6.34 4.20
C ILE A 126 -4.39 7.11 4.17
N ILE A 127 -4.61 7.95 3.16
CA ILE A 127 -5.87 8.66 2.89
C ILE A 127 -6.29 8.55 1.43
#